data_AF-A0A7Y1TDU9-F1
#
_entry.id   AF-A0A7Y1TDU9-F1
#
_cell.length_a   1.000
_cell.length_b   1.000
_cell.length_c   1.000
_cell.angle_alpha   90.00
_cell.angle_beta   90.00
_cell.angle_gamma   90.00
#
_symmetry.space_group_name_H-M   'P 1'
#
loop_
_entity.id
_entity.type
_entity.pdbx_description
1 polymer ?
#
loop_
_entity_poly.entity_id
_entity_poly.type
_entity_poly.pdbx_seq_one_letter_code
_entity_poly.pdbx_strand_id
1 'polypeptide(L)'
;MSKLSHPYRSVLYMPGSNARALEKAKTLAVDALIFDLEDSVAPDQKALAREQVCAAANAATEGAYGKRQIIVRSNALDTDWGEDDLKAIASCGANAVLLPKVDRASDIHTAQSLLESAGLHTDATIWAMMET
;
A
#
# COMPACT_ATOMS: atom_id res chain seq x y z
N MET A 1 -9.34 22.06 5.65
CA MET A 1 -10.26 21.75 4.53
C MET A 1 -10.83 20.36 4.78
N SER A 2 -12.15 20.18 4.76
CA SER A 2 -12.76 18.85 4.88
C SER A 2 -12.25 17.98 3.73
N LYS A 3 -11.54 16.89 4.03
CA LYS A 3 -11.16 15.87 3.03
C LYS A 3 -12.47 15.44 2.37
N LEU A 4 -12.66 15.71 1.08
CA LEU A 4 -13.84 15.24 0.35
C LEU A 4 -13.93 13.74 0.59
N SER A 5 -15.05 13.26 1.14
CA SER A 5 -15.22 11.84 1.44
C SER A 5 -15.15 11.06 0.13
N HIS A 6 -14.04 10.34 -0.10
CA HIS A 6 -13.94 9.37 -1.19
C HIS A 6 -14.66 8.09 -0.73
N PRO A 7 -15.77 7.67 -1.34
CA PRO A 7 -16.46 6.46 -0.93
C PRO A 7 -15.62 5.24 -1.32
N TYR A 8 -15.41 4.31 -0.38
CA TYR A 8 -14.73 3.04 -0.60
C TYR A 8 -15.73 1.89 -0.60
N ARG A 9 -16.57 1.78 -1.64
CA ARG A 9 -17.62 0.74 -1.74
C ARG A 9 -17.04 -0.59 -2.18
N SER A 10 -15.94 -0.54 -2.94
CA SER A 10 -15.18 -1.71 -3.36
C SER A 10 -13.68 -1.41 -3.28
N VAL A 11 -12.96 -2.20 -2.50
CA VAL A 11 -11.51 -2.15 -2.36
C VAL A 11 -10.97 -3.52 -2.76
N LEU A 12 -10.28 -3.60 -3.89
CA LEU A 12 -9.90 -4.87 -4.49
C LEU A 12 -8.42 -5.19 -4.28
N TYR A 13 -8.14 -6.36 -3.71
CA TYR A 13 -6.79 -6.89 -3.54
C TYR A 13 -6.16 -7.31 -4.87
N MET A 14 -4.88 -7.00 -5.05
CA MET A 14 -4.04 -7.38 -6.17
C MET A 14 -2.66 -7.83 -5.66
N PRO A 15 -2.19 -9.04 -5.99
CA PRO A 15 -0.84 -9.47 -5.63
C PRO A 15 0.21 -8.57 -6.26
N GLY A 16 1.09 -7.99 -5.45
CA GLY A 16 2.11 -7.04 -5.89
C GLY A 16 3.15 -7.63 -6.84
N SER A 17 3.39 -8.93 -6.78
CA SER A 17 4.30 -9.68 -7.68
C SER A 17 3.69 -10.03 -9.04
N ASN A 18 2.38 -9.79 -9.25
CA ASN A 18 1.68 -10.18 -10.46
C ASN A 18 1.49 -8.98 -11.40
N ALA A 19 2.48 -8.74 -12.25
CA ALA A 19 2.45 -7.64 -13.24
C ALA A 19 1.18 -7.63 -14.12
N ARG A 20 0.66 -8.81 -14.49
CA ARG A 20 -0.59 -8.90 -15.28
C ARG A 20 -1.80 -8.41 -14.48
N ALA A 21 -1.85 -8.68 -13.17
CA ALA A 21 -2.92 -8.20 -12.31
C ALA A 21 -2.85 -6.67 -12.14
N LEU A 22 -1.65 -6.11 -11.91
CA LEU A 22 -1.44 -4.66 -11.81
C LEU A 22 -1.85 -3.94 -13.11
N GLU A 23 -1.47 -4.45 -14.27
CA GLU A 23 -1.91 -3.89 -15.55
C GLU A 23 -3.43 -3.97 -15.74
N LYS A 24 -4.05 -5.10 -15.37
CA LYS A 24 -5.51 -5.24 -15.47
C LYS A 24 -6.23 -4.25 -14.56
N ALA A 25 -5.68 -3.97 -13.38
CA ALA A 25 -6.27 -3.11 -12.36
C ALA A 25 -6.52 -1.67 -12.85
N LYS A 26 -5.73 -1.17 -13.81
CA LYS A 26 -5.94 0.14 -14.47
C LYS A 26 -7.34 0.31 -15.08
N THR A 27 -7.98 -0.80 -15.44
CA THR A 27 -9.27 -0.81 -16.17
C THR A 27 -10.49 -1.18 -15.31
N LEU A 28 -10.32 -1.65 -14.07
CA LEU A 28 -11.41 -2.23 -13.28
C LEU A 28 -12.31 -1.17 -12.65
N ALA A 29 -13.63 -1.34 -12.67
CA ALA A 29 -14.56 -0.39 -12.07
C ALA A 29 -14.66 -0.57 -10.55
N VAL A 30 -13.60 -0.18 -9.83
CA VAL A 30 -13.50 -0.22 -8.36
C VAL A 30 -13.12 1.17 -7.82
N ASP A 31 -13.50 1.47 -6.58
CA ASP A 31 -13.13 2.72 -5.92
C ASP A 31 -11.65 2.75 -5.51
N ALA A 32 -11.11 1.62 -5.05
CA ALA A 32 -9.71 1.51 -4.64
C ALA A 32 -9.11 0.13 -4.91
N LEU A 33 -7.78 0.11 -4.93
CA LEU A 33 -6.95 -1.07 -5.12
C LEU A 33 -6.03 -1.22 -3.91
N ILE A 34 -5.95 -2.42 -3.36
CA ILE A 34 -4.89 -2.80 -2.42
C ILE A 34 -3.85 -3.59 -3.20
N PHE A 35 -2.68 -2.98 -3.38
CA PHE A 35 -1.50 -3.68 -3.85
C PHE A 35 -0.85 -4.38 -2.68
N ASP A 36 -0.82 -5.71 -2.74
CA ASP A 36 -0.46 -6.53 -1.61
C ASP A 36 1.00 -7.00 -1.68
N LEU A 37 1.78 -6.71 -0.65
CA LEU A 37 3.14 -7.23 -0.46
C LEU A 37 3.18 -8.41 0.52
N GLU A 38 2.07 -8.75 1.18
CA GLU A 38 2.02 -9.72 2.27
C GLU A 38 1.63 -11.13 1.77
N ASP A 39 0.51 -11.68 2.22
CA ASP A 39 0.20 -13.12 2.10
C ASP A 39 0.03 -13.61 0.66
N SER A 40 -0.32 -12.73 -0.29
CA SER A 40 -0.42 -13.11 -1.71
C SER A 40 0.93 -13.15 -2.44
N VAL A 41 2.03 -12.84 -1.76
CA VAL A 41 3.38 -12.77 -2.33
C VAL A 41 4.29 -13.80 -1.65
N ALA A 42 4.87 -14.69 -2.45
CA ALA A 42 5.85 -15.67 -1.97
C ALA A 42 7.13 -14.97 -1.43
N PRO A 43 7.82 -15.51 -0.42
CA PRO A 43 9.00 -14.89 0.19
C PRO A 43 10.10 -14.46 -0.78
N ASP A 44 10.39 -15.28 -1.80
CA ASP A 44 11.40 -15.02 -2.83
C ASP A 44 10.97 -13.93 -3.83
N GLN A 45 9.70 -13.56 -3.84
CA GLN A 45 9.11 -12.54 -4.72
C GLN A 45 8.92 -11.18 -4.03
N LYS A 46 9.21 -11.06 -2.72
CA LYS A 46 8.94 -9.85 -1.94
C LYS A 46 9.66 -8.61 -2.48
N ALA A 47 10.93 -8.76 -2.84
CA ALA A 47 11.71 -7.66 -3.44
C ALA A 47 11.13 -7.21 -4.79
N LEU A 48 10.83 -8.16 -5.68
CA LEU A 48 10.21 -7.87 -6.98
C LEU A 48 8.83 -7.20 -6.82
N ALA A 49 8.00 -7.73 -5.91
CA ALA A 49 6.69 -7.17 -5.63
C ALA A 49 6.79 -5.72 -5.18
N ARG A 50 7.74 -5.40 -4.29
CA ARG A 50 7.99 -4.04 -3.83
C ARG A 50 8.33 -3.09 -4.98
N GLU A 51 9.25 -3.49 -5.85
CA GLU A 51 9.61 -2.71 -7.04
C GLU A 51 8.39 -2.46 -7.95
N GLN A 52 7.63 -3.50 -8.24
CA GLN A 52 6.44 -3.42 -9.10
C GLN A 52 5.34 -2.55 -8.50
N VAL A 53 5.10 -2.68 -7.20
CA VAL A 53 4.09 -1.88 -6.47
C VAL A 53 4.49 -0.41 -6.42
N CYS A 54 5.75 -0.09 -6.14
CA CYS A 54 6.23 1.29 -6.16
C CYS A 54 6.11 1.91 -7.57
N ALA A 55 6.49 1.16 -8.60
CA ALA A 55 6.32 1.60 -9.99
C ALA A 55 4.84 1.84 -10.34
N ALA A 56 3.94 0.94 -9.92
CA ALA A 56 2.50 1.07 -10.13
C ALA A 56 1.91 2.27 -9.37
N ALA A 57 2.30 2.48 -8.11
CA ALA A 57 1.86 3.61 -7.31
C ALA A 57 2.34 4.95 -7.90
N ASN A 58 3.58 5.02 -8.40
CA ASN A 58 4.08 6.20 -9.10
C ASN A 58 3.32 6.46 -10.41
N ALA A 59 3.09 5.43 -11.22
CA ALA A 59 2.28 5.58 -12.43
C ALA A 59 0.83 6.03 -12.12
N ALA A 60 0.30 5.72 -10.93
CA ALA A 60 -1.00 6.20 -10.51
C ALA A 60 -1.04 7.72 -10.28
N THR A 61 0.05 8.33 -9.80
CA THR A 61 0.15 9.80 -9.68
C THR A 61 0.15 10.49 -11.04
N GLU A 62 0.63 9.78 -12.07
CA GLU A 62 0.60 10.19 -13.48
C GLU A 62 -0.74 9.86 -14.18
N GLY A 63 -1.70 9.28 -13.44
CA GLY A 63 -3.06 9.02 -13.92
C GLY A 63 -3.30 7.63 -14.52
N ALA A 64 -2.32 6.71 -14.48
CA ALA A 64 -2.46 5.37 -15.07
C ALA A 64 -3.63 4.54 -14.47
N TYR A 65 -4.01 4.84 -13.22
CA TYR A 65 -5.11 4.17 -12.51
C TYR A 65 -6.38 5.02 -12.42
N GLY A 66 -6.44 6.14 -13.15
CA GLY A 66 -7.59 7.05 -13.13
C GLY A 66 -7.84 7.64 -11.74
N LYS A 67 -9.08 7.58 -11.25
CA LYS A 67 -9.48 8.14 -9.94
C LYS A 67 -9.36 7.15 -8.77
N ARG A 68 -8.88 5.93 -9.03
CA ARG A 68 -8.80 4.85 -8.04
C ARG A 68 -7.79 5.22 -6.97
N GLN A 69 -8.14 5.02 -5.71
CA GLN A 69 -7.16 5.15 -4.63
C GLN A 69 -6.23 3.94 -4.62
N ILE A 70 -4.94 4.20 -4.53
CA ILE A 70 -3.91 3.17 -4.40
C ILE A 70 -3.55 3.03 -2.93
N ILE A 71 -3.88 1.88 -2.36
CA ILE A 71 -3.48 1.47 -1.02
C ILE A 71 -2.41 0.40 -1.19
N VAL A 72 -1.34 0.46 -0.41
CA VAL A 72 -0.32 -0.61 -0.40
C VAL A 72 -0.37 -1.30 0.95
N ARG A 73 -0.56 -2.63 0.95
CA ARG A 73 -0.43 -3.45 2.16
C ARG A 73 1.03 -3.89 2.30
N SER A 74 1.68 -3.49 3.38
CA SER A 74 3.03 -3.95 3.73
C SER A 74 2.99 -5.35 4.32
N ASN A 75 4.15 -5.99 4.48
CA ASN A 75 4.29 -7.06 5.46
C ASN A 75 4.18 -6.51 6.90
N ALA A 76 3.94 -7.41 7.85
CA ALA A 76 3.96 -7.06 9.28
C ALA A 76 5.35 -6.57 9.72
N LEU A 77 5.35 -5.63 10.67
CA LEU A 77 6.55 -4.92 11.13
C LEU A 77 7.62 -5.84 11.73
N ASP A 78 7.22 -6.98 12.28
CA ASP A 78 8.09 -7.97 12.93
C ASP A 78 8.67 -9.00 11.95
N THR A 79 8.40 -8.86 10.66
CA THR A 79 8.98 -9.70 9.59
C THR A 79 10.22 -9.06 8.97
N ASP A 80 11.04 -9.87 8.30
CA ASP A 80 12.24 -9.41 7.58
C ASP A 80 11.94 -8.37 6.46
N TRP A 81 10.68 -8.23 6.04
CA TRP A 81 10.29 -7.37 4.92
C TRP A 81 9.60 -6.07 5.34
N GLY A 82 9.04 -6.00 6.55
CA GLY A 82 8.13 -4.92 6.96
C GLY A 82 8.77 -3.54 6.89
N GLU A 83 9.98 -3.37 7.42
CA GLU A 83 10.68 -2.09 7.42
C GLU A 83 11.02 -1.61 5.99
N ASP A 84 11.52 -2.51 5.13
CA ASP A 84 11.84 -2.19 3.74
C ASP A 84 10.60 -1.84 2.93
N ASP A 85 9.47 -2.50 3.20
CA ASP A 85 8.19 -2.17 2.57
C ASP A 85 7.76 -0.76 2.96
N LEU A 86 7.80 -0.39 4.25
CA LEU A 86 7.44 0.96 4.67
C LEU A 86 8.34 2.03 4.06
N LYS A 87 9.66 1.80 4.00
CA LYS A 87 10.59 2.72 3.35
C LYS A 87 10.25 2.90 1.87
N ALA A 88 9.96 1.82 1.16
CA ALA A 88 9.61 1.89 -0.26
C ALA A 88 8.26 2.58 -0.49
N ILE A 89 7.25 2.27 0.33
CA ILE A 89 5.93 2.89 0.25
C ILE A 89 6.02 4.39 0.54
N ALA A 90 6.83 4.81 1.52
CA ALA A 90 7.08 6.22 1.83
C ALA A 90 7.60 7.02 0.64
N SER A 91 8.37 6.37 -0.24
CA SER A 91 8.96 6.99 -1.43
C SER A 91 8.09 6.92 -2.69
N CYS A 92 6.92 6.27 -2.64
CA CYS A 92 6.05 6.10 -3.80
C CYS A 92 4.68 6.79 -3.65
N GLY A 93 3.98 6.95 -4.76
CA GLY A 93 2.70 7.65 -4.85
C GLY A 93 1.46 6.98 -4.21
N ALA A 94 1.63 6.18 -3.16
CA ALA A 94 0.50 5.52 -2.49
C ALA A 94 -0.39 6.55 -1.75
N ASN A 95 -1.72 6.38 -1.83
CA ASN A 95 -2.68 7.20 -1.09
C ASN A 95 -2.83 6.74 0.36
N ALA A 96 -2.58 5.46 0.63
CA ALA A 96 -2.58 4.91 1.98
C ALA A 96 -1.62 3.73 2.13
N VAL A 97 -1.13 3.55 3.35
CA VAL A 97 -0.36 2.39 3.80
C VAL A 97 -1.27 1.54 4.68
N LEU A 98 -1.54 0.30 4.27
CA LEU A 98 -2.31 -0.66 5.06
C LEU A 98 -1.35 -1.53 5.87
N LEU A 99 -1.41 -1.39 7.19
CA LEU A 99 -0.64 -2.20 8.12
C LEU A 99 -1.44 -3.46 8.48
N PRO A 100 -0.90 -4.67 8.22
CA PRO A 100 -1.50 -5.91 8.69
C PRO A 100 -1.27 -6.11 10.19
N LYS A 101 -2.02 -7.04 10.79
CA LYS A 101 -1.80 -7.56 12.16
C LYS A 101 -1.59 -6.48 13.23
N VAL A 102 -2.39 -5.40 13.18
CA VAL A 102 -2.30 -4.33 14.17
C VAL A 102 -2.99 -4.76 15.47
N ASP A 103 -2.22 -4.86 16.56
CA ASP A 103 -2.72 -5.27 17.88
C ASP A 103 -2.85 -4.12 18.87
N ARG A 104 -2.01 -3.09 18.73
CA ARG A 104 -1.88 -2.01 19.70
C ARG A 104 -1.52 -0.69 19.04
N ALA A 105 -1.84 0.40 19.73
CA ALA A 105 -1.54 1.75 19.24
C ALA A 105 -0.05 1.98 18.94
N SER A 106 0.86 1.30 19.68
CA SER A 106 2.30 1.43 19.44
C SER A 106 2.73 0.93 18.05
N ASP A 107 2.01 -0.03 17.45
CA ASP A 107 2.36 -0.55 16.12
C ASP A 107 2.15 0.54 15.07
N ILE A 108 1.06 1.31 15.21
CA ILE A 108 0.76 2.48 14.39
C ILE A 108 1.81 3.57 14.59
N HIS A 109 2.18 3.87 15.84
CA HIS A 109 3.19 4.90 16.12
C HIS A 109 4.58 4.54 15.59
N THR A 110 4.97 3.27 15.67
CA THR A 110 6.23 2.77 15.10
C THR A 110 6.21 2.90 13.58
N ALA A 111 5.16 2.42 12.92
CA ALA A 111 5.02 2.54 11.47
C ALA A 111 5.02 4.00 11.01
N GLN A 112 4.27 4.88 11.70
CA GLN A 112 4.27 6.31 11.42
C GLN A 112 5.68 6.91 11.51
N SER A 113 6.42 6.60 12.59
CA SER A 113 7.78 7.12 12.78
C SER A 113 8.72 6.67 11.66
N LEU A 114 8.61 5.41 11.22
CA LEU A 114 9.40 4.87 10.11
C LEU A 114 9.04 5.54 8.78
N LEU A 115 7.74 5.68 8.49
CA LEU A 115 7.23 6.32 7.29
C LEU A 115 7.66 7.79 7.20
N GLU A 116 7.56 8.54 8.30
CA GLU A 116 8.01 9.94 8.39
C GLU A 116 9.53 10.05 8.19
N SER A 117 10.30 9.17 8.84
CA SER A 117 11.77 9.13 8.67
C SER A 117 12.19 8.78 7.25
N ALA A 118 11.38 7.98 6.54
CA ALA A 118 11.59 7.62 5.14
C ALA A 118 11.04 8.66 4.15
N GLY A 119 10.40 9.74 4.62
CA GLY A 119 9.96 10.86 3.79
C GLY A 119 8.53 10.74 3.23
N LEU A 120 7.65 9.95 3.85
CA LEU A 120 6.26 9.80 3.41
C LEU A 120 5.58 11.17 3.23
N HIS A 121 4.91 11.36 2.08
CA HIS A 121 4.11 12.55 1.80
C HIS A 121 2.99 12.74 2.83
N THR A 122 2.77 13.99 3.26
CA THR A 122 1.84 14.36 4.34
C THR A 122 0.37 14.01 4.09
N ASP A 123 0.00 13.69 2.85
CA ASP A 123 -1.39 13.42 2.45
C ASP A 123 -1.76 11.92 2.52
N ALA A 124 -0.75 11.04 2.56
CA ALA A 124 -0.95 9.61 2.68
C ALA A 124 -1.46 9.24 4.08
N THR A 125 -2.42 8.32 4.15
CA THR A 125 -3.01 7.88 5.42
C THR A 125 -2.55 6.50 5.82
N ILE A 126 -2.46 6.23 7.12
CA ILE A 126 -2.27 4.87 7.64
C ILE A 126 -3.64 4.21 7.81
N TRP A 127 -3.82 3.03 7.25
CA TRP A 127 -4.95 2.14 7.48
C TRP A 127 -4.48 0.98 8.36
N ALA A 128 -5.29 0.58 9.33
CA ALA A 128 -5.01 -0.54 10.21
C ALA A 128 -5.93 -1.71 9.86
N MET A 129 -5.35 -2.88 9.65
CA MET A 129 -6.10 -4.13 9.54
C MET A 129 -6.17 -4.80 10.91
N MET A 130 -7.39 -5.00 11.41
CA MET A 130 -7.67 -5.74 12.64
C MET A 130 -7.94 -7.21 12.25
N GLU A 131 -6.97 -8.09 12.46
CA GLU A 131 -7.00 -9.48 11.95
C GLU A 131 -6.30 -10.50 12.86
N THR A 132 -6.17 -10.15 14.14
CA THR A 132 -5.52 -10.95 15.18
C THR A 132 -6.51 -11.54 16.17
#